data_AF-A0A2E2L757-F1
#
_entry.id   AF-A0A2E2L757-F1
#
_cell.length_a   1.000
_cell.length_b   1.000
_cell.length_c   1.000
_cell.angle_alpha   90.00
_cell.angle_beta   90.00
_cell.angle_gamma   90.00
#
_symmetry.space_group_name_H-M   'P 1'
#
loop_
_entity.id
_entity.type
_entity.pdbx_description
1 polymer ?
#
loop_
_entity_poly.entity_id
_entity_poly.type
_entity_poly.pdbx_seq_one_letter_code
_entity_poly.pdbx_strand_id
1 'polypeptide(L)'
;MTYPLVAELADAAIPVTVSCRVLKLARQPYYRWRNDPVRDADVLRAYRINALHDAHHDDPTFGYRYLASGRVADEPADGVEAVLAGRDPLVRATSAPREGKEGRPAGVRRPRPARVPR
;
A
#
# COMPACT_ATOMS: atom_id res chain seq x y z
N MET A 1 13.86 14.99 11.13
CA MET A 1 14.03 16.37 10.62
C MET A 1 14.72 16.26 9.27
N THR A 2 14.14 16.87 8.24
CA THR A 2 14.62 16.78 6.85
C THR A 2 15.21 18.13 6.45
N TYR A 3 16.29 18.14 5.66
CA TYR A 3 16.97 19.37 5.25
C TYR A 3 17.09 19.50 3.73
N PRO A 4 15.99 19.35 2.96
CA PRO A 4 16.06 19.29 1.51
C PRO A 4 16.61 20.60 0.93
N LEU A 5 16.09 21.75 1.38
CA LEU A 5 16.55 23.06 0.92
C LEU A 5 18.03 23.32 1.19
N VAL A 6 18.57 22.84 2.31
CA VAL A 6 20.01 23.02 2.63
C VAL A 6 20.88 22.18 1.70
N ALA A 7 20.40 21.00 1.28
CA ALA A 7 21.07 20.16 0.30
C ALA A 7 21.07 20.81 -1.09
N GLU A 8 19.92 21.27 -1.58
CA GLU A 8 19.80 21.95 -2.88
C GLU A 8 20.73 23.18 -2.97
N LEU A 9 20.81 23.98 -1.90
CA LEU A 9 21.70 25.13 -1.86
C LEU A 9 23.18 24.71 -1.86
N ALA A 10 23.52 23.62 -1.17
CA ALA A 10 24.88 23.08 -1.18
C ALA A 10 25.27 22.56 -2.58
N ASP A 11 24.33 21.97 -3.31
CA ASP A 11 24.52 21.54 -4.71
C ASP A 11 24.69 22.74 -5.65
N ALA A 12 24.04 23.87 -5.34
CA ALA A 12 24.28 25.17 -5.99
C ALA A 12 25.57 25.89 -5.52
N ALA A 13 26.49 25.17 -4.87
CA ALA A 13 27.76 25.67 -4.33
C ALA A 13 27.63 26.76 -3.23
N ILE A 14 26.47 26.89 -2.60
CA ILE A 14 26.27 27.81 -1.48
C ILE A 14 26.72 27.11 -0.18
N PRO A 15 27.62 27.71 0.62
CA PRO A 15 28.09 27.05 1.83
C PRO A 15 26.96 26.74 2.82
N VAL A 16 26.91 25.49 3.29
CA VAL A 16 25.99 25.01 4.35
C VAL A 16 26.02 25.92 5.59
N THR A 17 27.19 26.50 5.87
CA THR A 17 27.37 27.47 6.96
C THR A 17 26.47 28.69 6.82
N VAL A 18 26.32 29.22 5.61
CA VAL A 18 25.54 30.41 5.31
C VAL A 18 24.05 30.05 5.30
N SER A 19 23.67 28.98 4.59
CA SER A 19 22.27 28.55 4.50
C SER A 19 21.69 28.19 5.87
N CYS A 20 22.40 27.42 6.70
CA CYS A 20 21.93 27.11 8.06
C CYS A 20 21.81 28.35 8.94
N ARG A 21 22.69 29.36 8.79
CA ARG A 21 22.57 30.63 9.54
C ARG A 21 21.35 31.43 9.11
N VAL A 22 21.14 31.59 7.81
CA VAL A 22 19.99 32.32 7.25
C VAL A 22 18.67 31.66 7.65
N LEU A 23 18.61 30.33 7.56
CA LEU A 23 17.41 29.55 7.91
C LEU A 23 17.26 29.29 9.42
N LYS A 24 18.19 29.79 10.25
CA LYS A 24 18.23 29.58 11.71
C LYS A 24 18.17 28.08 12.11
N LEU A 25 18.86 27.23 11.35
CA LEU A 25 18.95 25.79 11.58
C LEU A 25 20.28 25.41 12.23
N ALA A 26 20.26 24.37 13.07
CA ALA A 26 21.47 23.78 13.61
C ALA A 26 22.23 23.00 12.52
N ARG A 27 23.56 23.14 12.49
CA ARG A 27 24.43 22.47 11.51
C ARG A 27 24.65 20.98 11.81
N GLN A 28 24.74 20.61 13.09
CA GLN A 28 25.04 19.23 13.50
C GLN A 28 23.97 18.23 13.02
N PRO A 29 22.67 18.53 13.14
CA PRO A 29 21.62 17.64 12.62
C PRO A 29 21.63 17.51 11.09
N TYR A 30 22.02 18.56 10.35
CA TYR A 30 22.14 18.49 8.88
C TYR A 30 23.15 17.44 8.46
N TYR A 31 24.36 17.46 9.03
CA TYR A 31 25.38 16.46 8.66
C TYR A 31 25.01 15.04 9.10
N ARG A 32 24.23 14.88 10.18
CA ARG A 32 23.67 13.58 10.57
C ARG A 32 22.63 13.09 9.57
N TRP A 33 21.72 13.97 9.17
CA TRP A 33 20.68 13.66 8.18
C TRP A 33 21.27 13.40 6.79
N ARG A 34 22.35 14.08 6.40
CA ARG A 34 22.98 13.90 5.08
C ARG A 34 23.44 12.47 4.80
N ASN A 35 23.79 11.71 5.84
CA ASN A 35 24.24 10.32 5.70
C ASN A 35 23.08 9.35 5.44
N ASP A 36 21.88 9.69 5.92
CA ASP A 36 20.66 8.90 5.75
C ASP A 36 19.46 9.86 5.57
N PRO A 37 19.35 10.48 4.38
CA PRO A 37 18.39 11.56 4.16
C PRO A 37 16.94 11.05 4.00
N VAL A 38 16.78 9.77 3.66
CA VAL A 38 15.50 9.09 3.43
C VAL A 38 15.49 7.80 4.26
N ARG A 39 14.73 7.81 5.35
CA ARG A 39 14.68 6.65 6.26
C ARG A 39 13.72 5.60 5.72
N ASP A 40 13.93 4.33 6.09
CA ASP A 40 13.02 3.22 5.71
C ASP A 40 11.56 3.48 6.10
N ALA A 41 11.33 4.13 7.25
CA ALA A 41 9.99 4.51 7.69
C ALA A 41 9.33 5.56 6.77
N ASP A 42 10.13 6.47 6.19
CA ASP A 42 9.64 7.48 5.25
C ASP A 42 9.30 6.82 3.90
N VAL A 43 10.08 5.82 3.48
CA VAL A 43 9.80 5.01 2.28
C VAL A 43 8.50 4.23 2.44
N LEU A 44 8.32 3.52 3.57
CA LEU A 44 7.08 2.80 3.85
C LEU A 44 5.87 3.74 3.92
N ARG A 45 6.05 4.93 4.49
CA ARG A 45 5.01 5.96 4.52
C ARG A 45 4.67 6.45 3.12
N ALA A 46 5.66 6.66 2.25
CA ALA A 46 5.44 7.05 0.87
C ALA A 46 4.67 5.96 0.11
N TYR A 47 5.04 4.68 0.26
CA TYR A 47 4.29 3.57 -0.33
C TYR A 47 2.82 3.55 0.11
N ARG A 48 2.54 3.75 1.41
CA ARG A 48 1.17 3.82 1.94
C ARG A 48 0.37 4.98 1.37
N ILE A 49 0.98 6.17 1.27
CA ILE A 49 0.32 7.35 0.70
C ILE A 49 0.04 7.14 -0.78
N ASN A 50 1.00 6.60 -1.53
CA ASN A 50 0.83 6.31 -2.95
C ASN A 50 -0.27 5.28 -3.17
N ALA A 51 -0.31 4.19 -2.39
CA ALA A 51 -1.39 3.22 -2.42
C ALA A 51 -2.77 3.88 -2.17
N LEU A 52 -2.87 4.77 -1.17
CA LEU A 52 -4.12 5.50 -0.91
C LEU A 52 -4.50 6.43 -2.08
N HIS A 53 -3.51 7.08 -2.68
CA HIS A 53 -3.71 7.94 -3.84
C HIS A 53 -4.18 7.14 -5.06
N ASP A 54 -3.57 5.99 -5.34
CA ASP A 54 -3.94 5.09 -6.44
C ASP A 54 -5.36 4.56 -6.25
N ALA A 55 -5.71 4.13 -5.03
CA ALA A 55 -7.09 3.74 -4.70
C ALA A 55 -8.10 4.88 -4.88
N HIS A 56 -7.71 6.13 -4.60
CA HIS A 56 -8.57 7.30 -4.84
C HIS A 56 -8.68 7.68 -6.31
N HIS A 57 -7.64 7.44 -7.11
CA HIS A 57 -7.67 7.65 -8.54
C HIS A 57 -8.66 6.67 -9.21
N ASP A 58 -8.63 5.41 -8.81
CA ASP A 58 -9.52 4.37 -9.35
C ASP A 58 -10.96 4.47 -8.80
N ASP A 59 -11.12 4.99 -7.59
CA ASP A 59 -12.42 5.35 -7.01
C ASP A 59 -12.36 6.68 -6.23
N PRO A 60 -12.79 7.79 -6.84
CA PRO A 60 -12.82 9.10 -6.18
C PRO A 60 -13.68 9.15 -4.92
N THR A 61 -14.63 8.23 -4.74
CA THR A 61 -15.46 8.16 -3.52
C THR A 61 -14.81 7.38 -2.38
N PHE A 62 -13.68 6.70 -2.63
CA PHE A 62 -12.99 5.84 -1.67
C PHE A 62 -12.67 6.58 -0.36
N GLY A 63 -12.12 7.80 -0.45
CA GLY A 63 -11.75 8.59 0.73
C GLY A 63 -12.94 8.89 1.65
N TYR A 64 -14.10 9.25 1.07
CA TYR A 64 -15.31 9.53 1.83
C TYR A 64 -15.90 8.28 2.48
N ARG A 65 -15.93 7.15 1.75
CA ARG A 65 -16.42 5.88 2.30
C ARG A 65 -15.49 5.32 3.38
N TYR A 66 -14.17 5.50 3.22
CA TYR A 66 -13.17 5.15 4.23
C TYR A 66 -13.38 5.95 5.51
N LEU A 67 -13.54 7.28 5.42
CA LEU A 67 -13.82 8.13 6.58
C LEU A 67 -15.19 7.83 7.22
N ALA A 68 -16.23 7.58 6.41
CA ALA A 68 -17.56 7.21 6.88
C ALA A 68 -17.59 5.83 7.58
N SER A 69 -16.64 4.95 7.29
CA SER A 69 -16.51 3.64 7.95
C SER A 69 -15.99 3.72 9.40
N GLY A 70 -15.57 4.91 9.87
CA GLY A 70 -15.11 5.11 11.25
C GLY A 70 -13.75 4.48 11.57
N ARG A 71 -13.06 3.89 10.58
CA ARG A 71 -11.75 3.21 10.71
C ARG A 71 -10.55 4.16 10.91
N VAL A 72 -10.78 5.38 11.37
CA VAL A 72 -9.73 6.39 11.60
C VAL A 72 -9.02 6.18 12.95
N ALA A 73 -9.44 5.20 13.75
CA ALA A 73 -8.85 4.90 15.06
C ALA A 73 -8.12 3.54 15.05
N ASP A 74 -6.79 3.60 15.08
CA ASP A 74 -5.82 2.63 15.63
C ASP A 74 -5.94 1.11 15.34
N GLU A 75 -6.72 0.70 14.35
CA GLU A 75 -6.69 -0.66 13.78
C GLU A 75 -5.90 -0.69 12.47
N PRO A 76 -5.13 -1.76 12.19
CA PRO A 76 -4.40 -1.88 10.94
C PRO A 76 -5.40 -1.85 9.80
N ALA A 77 -5.22 -0.91 8.87
CA ALA A 77 -6.10 -0.76 7.74
C ALA A 77 -5.94 -1.97 6.79
N ASP A 78 -6.72 -3.02 7.01
CA ASP A 78 -6.82 -4.19 6.12
C ASP A 78 -7.08 -3.80 4.66
N GLY A 79 -7.68 -2.63 4.43
CA GLY A 79 -7.90 -2.05 3.10
C GLY A 79 -6.65 -1.45 2.44
N VAL A 80 -5.72 -0.84 3.19
CA VAL A 80 -4.49 -0.26 2.58
C VAL A 80 -3.41 -1.31 2.36
N GLU A 81 -3.35 -2.35 3.19
CA GLU A 81 -2.49 -3.52 2.94
C GLU A 81 -2.94 -4.32 1.70
N ALA A 82 -4.24 -4.40 1.42
CA ALA A 82 -4.74 -5.03 0.19
C ALA A 82 -4.33 -4.26 -1.09
N VAL A 83 -4.31 -2.92 -1.03
CA VAL A 83 -3.83 -2.06 -2.13
C VAL A 83 -2.31 -2.15 -2.26
N LEU A 84 -1.56 -2.16 -1.15
CA LEU A 84 -0.11 -2.39 -1.14
C LEU A 84 0.28 -3.79 -1.66
N ALA A 85 -0.57 -4.80 -1.43
CA ALA A 85 -0.40 -6.16 -1.94
C ALA A 85 -0.84 -6.35 -3.40
N GLY A 86 -1.27 -5.28 -4.09
CA GLY A 86 -1.68 -5.31 -5.50
C GLY A 86 -2.86 -6.25 -5.76
N ARG A 87 -3.74 -6.46 -4.79
CA ARG A 87 -4.92 -7.32 -4.92
C ARG A 87 -6.16 -6.53 -4.57
N ASP A 88 -6.80 -5.98 -5.59
CA ASP A 88 -8.14 -5.42 -5.46
C ASP A 88 -9.12 -6.44 -4.84
N PRO A 89 -9.60 -6.22 -3.61
CA PRO A 89 -10.65 -7.06 -3.04
C PRO A 89 -12.00 -6.82 -3.74
N LEU A 90 -12.16 -5.67 -4.41
CA LEU A 90 -13.39 -5.27 -5.08
C LEU A 90 -13.60 -5.99 -6.43
N VAL A 91 -12.51 -6.43 -7.09
CA VAL A 91 -12.57 -7.26 -8.31
C VAL A 91 -13.13 -8.66 -8.01
N ARG A 92 -12.96 -9.21 -6.79
CA ARG A 92 -13.50 -10.55 -6.48
C ARG A 92 -15.01 -10.55 -6.22
N ALA A 93 -15.56 -9.48 -5.66
CA ALA A 93 -16.99 -9.40 -5.37
C ALA A 93 -17.84 -9.28 -6.65
N THR A 94 -17.30 -8.66 -7.71
CA THR A 94 -17.99 -8.47 -8.98
C THR A 94 -17.73 -9.58 -10.00
N SER A 95 -16.62 -10.34 -9.84
CA SER A 95 -16.21 -11.43 -10.73
C SER A 95 -16.60 -12.84 -10.24
N ALA A 96 -17.22 -12.97 -9.06
CA ALA A 96 -17.73 -14.26 -8.63
C ALA A 96 -18.71 -14.77 -9.70
N PRO A 97 -18.48 -15.94 -10.32
CA PRO A 97 -19.43 -16.49 -11.27
C PRO A 97 -20.74 -16.66 -10.51
N ARG A 98 -21.83 -16.11 -11.06
CA ARG A 98 -23.17 -16.39 -10.53
C ARG A 98 -23.31 -17.91 -10.57
N GLU A 99 -23.42 -18.55 -9.40
CA GLU A 99 -23.85 -19.95 -9.30
C GLU A 99 -25.18 -20.06 -10.04
N GLY A 100 -25.11 -20.52 -11.29
CA GLY A 100 -26.28 -20.97 -12.02
C GLY A 100 -26.78 -22.19 -11.28
N LYS A 101 -28.06 -22.15 -10.88
CA LYS A 101 -28.75 -23.26 -10.21
C LYS A 101 -28.39 -24.58 -10.89
N GLU A 102 -27.58 -25.39 -10.21
CA GLU A 102 -27.19 -26.69 -10.72
C GLU A 102 -28.41 -27.60 -10.71
N GLY A 103 -28.87 -27.94 -11.92
CA GLY A 103 -29.85 -28.98 -12.14
C GLY A 103 -29.29 -30.33 -11.65
N ARG A 104 -30.08 -30.98 -10.79
CA ARG A 104 -29.99 -32.38 -10.35
C ARG A 104 -29.10 -33.28 -11.23
N PRO A 105 -28.00 -33.86 -10.71
CA PRO A 105 -27.26 -34.85 -11.49
C PRO A 105 -28.05 -36.18 -11.54
N ALA A 106 -28.28 -36.65 -12.76
CA ALA A 106 -28.79 -37.98 -13.07
C ALA A 106 -27.73 -39.05 -12.75
N GLY A 107 -28.21 -40.25 -12.42
CA GLY A 107 -27.47 -41.32 -11.74
C GLY A 107 -26.14 -41.76 -12.37
N VAL A 108 -25.12 -41.87 -11.52
CA VAL A 108 -23.90 -42.63 -11.81
C VAL A 108 -24.19 -44.11 -11.56
N ARG A 109 -24.30 -44.90 -12.63
CA ARG A 109 -24.22 -46.37 -12.55
C ARG A 109 -22.81 -46.75 -12.12
N ARG A 110 -22.67 -47.39 -10.95
CA ARG A 110 -21.39 -47.95 -10.48
C ARG A 110 -20.97 -49.14 -11.38
N PRO A 111 -19.74 -49.21 -11.88
CA PRO A 111 -19.23 -50.43 -12.49
C PRO A 111 -18.98 -51.49 -11.41
N ARG A 112 -19.30 -52.76 -11.72
CA ARG A 112 -19.05 -53.94 -10.87
C ARG A 112 -17.53 -54.14 -10.67
N PRO A 113 -17.06 -54.50 -9.46
CA PRO A 113 -15.65 -54.84 -9.29
C PRO A 113 -15.31 -56.15 -10.02
N ALA A 114 -14.16 -56.16 -10.70
CA ALA A 114 -13.61 -57.31 -11.37
C ALA A 114 -13.21 -58.40 -10.34
N ARG A 115 -13.56 -59.64 -10.64
CA ARG A 115 -13.26 -60.83 -9.84
C ARG A 115 -11.81 -61.22 -10.09
N VAL A 116 -10.95 -61.15 -9.05
CA VAL A 116 -9.56 -61.62 -9.11
C VAL A 116 -9.56 -63.15 -8.88
N PRO A 117 -9.05 -63.98 -9.80
CA PRO A 117 -8.80 -65.40 -9.51
C PRO A 117 -7.52 -65.57 -8.67
N ARG A 118 -7.52 -66.61 -7.81
CA ARG A 118 -6.39 -67.04 -6.97
C ARG A 118 -5.27 -67.65 -7.78
#